data_AF-D7LNV3-F1
#
_entry.id   AF-D7LNV3-F1
#
_cell.length_a   1.000
_cell.length_b   1.000
_cell.length_c   1.000
_cell.angle_alpha   90.00
_cell.angle_beta   90.00
_cell.angle_gamma   90.00
#
_symmetry.space_group_name_H-M   'P 1'
#
loop_
_entity.id
_entity.type
_entity.pdbx_description
1 polymer ?
#
loop_
_entity_poly.entity_id
_entity_poly.type
_entity_poly.pdbx_seq_one_letter_code
_entity_poly.pdbx_strand_id
1 'polypeptide(L)' 'MMVQGFEWQTIEEKVNLEEAVVGMSLAMSHPPKFTPIARTLNPLSLNMPNPKS' A
#
# COMPACT_ATOMS: atom_id res chain seq x y z
N MET A 1 -7.65 2.22 -6.79
CA MET A 1 -8.33 1.18 -5.99
C MET A 1 -7.26 0.43 -5.21
N MET A 2 -7.35 0.40 -3.89
CA MET A 2 -6.47 -0.42 -3.04
C MET A 2 -7.14 -1.79 -2.86
N VAL A 3 -6.39 -2.88 -3.01
CA VAL A 3 -6.94 -4.24 -3.05
C VAL A 3 -6.56 -4.99 -1.77
N GLN A 4 -7.52 -5.71 -1.17
CA GLN A 4 -7.26 -6.60 -0.04
C GLN A 4 -6.33 -7.74 -0.47
N GLY A 5 -5.46 -8.20 0.43
CA GLY A 5 -4.42 -9.20 0.14
C GLY A 5 -3.09 -8.60 -0.33
N PHE A 6 -3.02 -7.29 -0.57
CA PHE A 6 -1.78 -6.59 -0.89
C PHE A 6 -1.44 -5.58 0.20
N GLU A 7 -0.16 -5.52 0.53
CA GLU A 7 0.47 -4.36 1.14
C GLU A 7 0.97 -3.44 0.03
N TRP A 8 1.19 -2.17 0.35
CA TRP A 8 1.57 -1.17 -0.65
C TRP A 8 2.81 -0.43 -0.16
N GLN A 9 3.91 -0.59 -0.88
CA GLN A 9 5.18 0.03 -0.56
C GLN A 9 5.34 1.33 -1.36
N THR A 10 5.78 2.39 -0.69
CA THR A 10 6.25 3.62 -1.33
C THR A 10 7.78 3.63 -1.38
N ILE A 11 8.34 4.13 -2.49
CA ILE A 11 9.79 4.33 -2.62
C ILE A 11 10.22 5.65 -1.95
N GLU A 12 9.30 6.61 -1.91
CA GLU A 12 9.54 7.94 -1.37
C GLU A 12 9.36 7.96 0.16
N GLU A 13 10.31 8.59 0.85
CA GLU A 13 10.26 8.81 2.30
C GLU A 13 9.19 9.84 2.68
N LYS A 14 8.94 10.82 1.80
CA LYS A 14 7.95 11.88 2.02
C LYS A 14 7.14 12.10 0.74
N VAL A 15 5.83 12.11 0.89
CA VAL A 15 4.89 12.40 -0.20
C VAL A 15 4.78 13.91 -0.40
N ASN A 16 4.92 14.37 -1.64
CA ASN A 16 4.58 15.75 -2.01
C ASN A 16 3.07 15.86 -2.24
N LEU A 17 2.42 16.79 -1.54
CA LEU A 17 0.98 17.02 -1.59
C LEU A 17 0.59 18.26 -2.40
N GLU A 18 1.52 18.85 -3.13
CA GLU A 18 1.20 19.95 -4.04
C GLU A 18 0.12 19.52 -5.06
N GLU A 19 -0.84 20.41 -5.28
CA GLU A 19 -1.96 20.20 -6.17
C GLU A 19 -1.74 20.89 -7.52
N ALA A 20 -2.33 20.31 -8.57
CA ALA A 20 -2.39 20.87 -9.91
C ALA A 20 -3.84 20.78 -10.43
N VAL A 21 -4.29 21.84 -11.12
CA VAL A 21 -5.59 21.84 -11.80
C VAL A 21 -5.43 21.11 -13.14
N VAL A 22 -6.17 20.01 -13.31
CA VAL A 22 -6.24 19.22 -14.54
C VAL A 22 -7.67 19.32 -15.08
N GLY A 23 -7.86 20.22 -16.05
CA GLY A 23 -9.19 20.53 -16.59
C GLY A 23 -10.08 21.18 -15.52
N MET A 24 -11.16 20.48 -15.15
CA MET A 24 -12.10 20.92 -14.10
C MET A 24 -11.89 20.19 -12.77
N SER A 25 -10.75 19.52 -12.59
CA SER A 25 -10.45 18.72 -11.40
C SER A 25 -9.10 19.11 -10.80
N LEU A 26 -8.94 18.89 -9.49
CA LEU A 26 -7.65 18.96 -8.80
C LEU A 26 -7.04 17.56 -8.74
N ALA A 27 -5.76 17.46 -9.08
CA ALA A 27 -4.95 16.25 -8.96
C ALA A 27 -3.63 16.60 -8.27
N MET A 28 -2.92 15.61 -7.73
CA MET A 28 -1.58 15.88 -7.20
C MET A 28 -0.61 16.17 -8.35
N SER A 29 0.22 17.21 -8.22
CA SER A 29 1.23 17.55 -9.22
C SER A 29 2.30 16.45 -9.32
N HIS A 30 2.53 15.74 -8.20
CA HIS A 30 3.50 14.66 -8.08
C HIS A 30 2.85 13.41 -7.48
N PRO A 31 2.10 12.62 -8.27
CA PRO A 31 1.45 11.42 -7.75
C PRO A 31 2.49 10.40 -7.25
N PRO A 32 2.44 9.99 -5.97
CA PRO A 32 3.38 9.01 -5.42
C PRO A 32 3.17 7.65 -6.07
N LYS A 33 4.27 6.91 -6.22
CA LYS A 33 4.25 5.54 -6.75
C LYS A 33 4.07 4.55 -5.62
N PHE A 34 3.05 3.70 -5.75
CA PHE A 34 2.78 2.59 -4.83
C PHE A 34 2.98 1.27 -5.56
N THR A 35 3.84 0.41 -5.03
CA THR A 35 4.05 -0.94 -5.54
C THR A 35 3.25 -1.92 -4.69
N PRO A 36 2.33 -2.72 -5.29
CA PRO A 36 1.61 -3.75 -4.56
C PRO A 36 2.57 -4.90 -4.22
N ILE A 37 2.60 -5.28 -2.96
CA ILE A 37 3.29 -6.45 -2.44
C ILE A 37 2.24 -7.43 -1.99
N ALA A 38 2.21 -8.62 -2.59
CA ALA A 38 1.30 -9.67 -2.14
C ALA A 38 1.63 -9.99 -0.67
N ARG A 39 0.64 -9.88 0.20
CA ARG A 39 0.77 -10.42 1.55
C ARG A 39 0.82 -11.93 1.37
N THR A 40 2.00 -12.51 1.57
CA THR A 40 2.15 -13.96 1.70
C THR A 40 1.39 -14.39 2.94
N LEU A 41 0.10 -14.60 2.77
CA LEU A 41 -0.77 -15.19 3.77
C LEU A 41 -0.43 -16.67 3.72
N ASN A 42 0.68 -17.05 4.36
CA ASN A 42 1.07 -18.44 4.46
C ASN A 42 -0.08 -19.12 5.23
N PRO A 43 -0.96 -19.89 4.57
CA PRO A 43 -2.17 -20.39 5.23
C PRO A 43 -1.83 -21.36 6.38
N LEU A 44 -0.57 -21.81 6.43
CA LEU A 44 0.01 -22.65 7.45
C LEU A 44 0.40 -21.89 8.74
N SER A 45 0.56 -20.56 8.73
CA SER A 45 0.96 -19.81 9.94
C SER A 45 -0.22 -19.50 10.88
N LEU A 46 -1.46 -19.59 10.39
CA LEU A 46 -2.66 -19.38 11.20
C LEU A 46 -3.01 -20.58 12.10
N ASN A 47 -2.40 -21.75 11.85
CA ASN A 47 -2.73 -23.02 12.52
C ASN A 47 -1.61 -23.57 13.41
N MET A 48 -0.57 -22.79 13.74
CA MET A 48 0.40 -23.22 14.75
C MET A 48 -0.24 -23.00 16.13
N PRO A 49 -0.65 -24.05 16.88
CA PRO A 49 -1.00 -23.86 18.27
C PRO A 49 0.25 -23.35 18.99
N ASN A 50 0.10 -22.27 19.77
CA ASN A 50 1.18 -21.77 20.64
C ASN A 50 1.83 -22.96 21.38
N PRO A 51 3.18 -23.07 21.40
CA PRO A 51 3.82 -24.04 22.28
C PRO A 51 3.40 -23.69 23.71
N LYS A 52 2.68 -24.60 24.35
CA LYS A 52 2.25 -24.46 25.75
C LYS A 52 3.50 -24.33 26.62
N SER A 53 3.60 -23.23 27.38
CA SER A 53 4.53 -23.09 28.50
C SER A 53 4.04 -23.90 29.70
#